data_AF-A0A7W4E2L6-F1
#
_entry.id   AF-A0A7W4E2L6-F1
#
_cell.length_a   1.000
_cell.length_b   1.000
_cell.length_c   1.000
_cell.angle_alpha   90.00
_cell.angle_beta   90.00
_cell.angle_gamma   90.00
#
_symmetry.space_group_name_H-M   'P 1'
#
loop_
_entity.id
_entity.type
_entity.pdbx_description
1 polymer ?
#
loop_
_entity_poly.entity_id
_entity_poly.type
_entity_poly.pdbx_seq_one_letter_code
_entity_poly.pdbx_strand_id
1 'polypeptide(L)'
;MNNANIVKICMAYNKSNYYKKIIKIQEITQMQKHQHGLTYKEIYYKHIEEQFNISSRTYRTYLGIPAKRELKKLQEAERLKGQQLTFNF
;
A
#
# COMPACT_ATOMS: atom_id res chain seq x y z
N MET A 1 0.51 11.45 -27.92
CA MET A 1 0.59 10.74 -26.63
C MET A 1 0.85 9.27 -26.91
N ASN A 2 1.98 8.71 -26.46
CA ASN A 2 2.44 7.38 -26.88
C ASN A 2 1.85 6.26 -26.04
N ASN A 3 1.32 5.22 -26.70
CA ASN A 3 0.67 4.03 -26.12
C ASN A 3 1.51 3.33 -25.02
N ALA A 4 2.85 3.40 -25.12
CA ALA A 4 3.78 2.87 -24.13
C ALA A 4 3.69 3.53 -22.73
N ASN A 5 3.29 4.80 -22.65
CA ASN A 5 3.09 5.48 -21.36
C ASN A 5 1.79 5.06 -20.68
N ILE A 6 0.74 4.77 -21.45
CA ILE A 6 -0.57 4.35 -20.92
C ILE A 6 -0.44 2.97 -20.25
N VAL A 7 0.29 2.04 -20.86
CA VAL A 7 0.49 0.68 -20.33
C VAL A 7 1.40 0.66 -19.09
N LYS A 8 2.46 1.49 -19.06
CA LYS A 8 3.32 1.65 -17.88
C LYS A 8 2.56 2.19 -16.66
N ILE A 9 1.57 3.06 -16.90
CA ILE A 9 0.66 3.53 -15.85
C ILE A 9 -0.19 2.35 -15.35
N CYS A 10 -0.85 1.55 -16.17
CA CYS A 10 -1.78 0.56 -15.59
C CYS A 10 -1.12 -0.63 -14.85
N MET A 11 0.15 -0.98 -15.10
CA MET A 11 0.82 -2.14 -14.44
C MET A 11 1.54 -1.84 -13.12
N ALA A 12 2.26 -0.73 -13.01
CA ALA A 12 2.93 -0.31 -11.76
C ALA A 12 1.91 0.15 -10.69
N TYR A 13 0.71 0.54 -11.14
CA TYR A 13 -0.30 1.19 -10.33
C TYR A 13 -1.13 0.20 -9.50
N ASN A 14 -0.97 -1.12 -9.67
CA ASN A 14 -1.72 -2.07 -8.86
C ASN A 14 -0.99 -2.44 -7.55
N LYS A 15 0.29 -2.84 -7.65
CA LYS A 15 1.04 -3.33 -6.48
C LYS A 15 1.51 -2.20 -5.54
N SER A 16 1.89 -1.05 -6.09
CA SER A 16 2.23 0.14 -5.29
C SER A 16 1.00 0.65 -4.51
N ASN A 17 -0.15 0.76 -5.18
CA ASN A 17 -1.40 1.18 -4.53
C ASN A 17 -1.91 0.16 -3.51
N TYR A 18 -1.73 -1.14 -3.75
CA TYR A 18 -1.99 -2.18 -2.76
C TYR A 18 -1.21 -1.96 -1.46
N TYR A 19 0.11 -1.74 -1.55
CA TYR A 19 0.91 -1.48 -0.34
C TYR A 19 0.57 -0.14 0.31
N LYS A 20 0.27 0.91 -0.47
CA LYS A 20 -0.23 2.19 0.08
C LYS A 20 -1.54 2.01 0.85
N LYS A 21 -2.50 1.22 0.33
CA LYS A 21 -3.75 0.88 1.04
C LYS A 21 -3.45 0.23 2.39
N ILE A 22 -2.55 -0.76 2.41
CA ILE A 22 -2.16 -1.45 3.65
C ILE A 22 -1.52 -0.48 4.64
N ILE A 23 -0.59 0.36 4.19
CA ILE A 23 0.08 1.35 5.03
C ILE A 23 -0.95 2.27 5.69
N LYS A 24 -1.92 2.78 4.94
CA LYS A 24 -2.98 3.63 5.47
C LYS A 24 -3.80 2.92 6.56
N ILE A 25 -4.17 1.67 6.35
CA ILE A 25 -4.87 0.84 7.34
C ILE A 25 -4.01 0.65 8.61
N GLN A 26 -2.72 0.37 8.45
CA GLN A 26 -1.79 0.20 9.56
C GLN A 26 -1.61 1.49 10.37
N GLU A 27 -1.58 2.64 9.71
CA GLU A 27 -1.44 3.95 10.34
C GLU A 27 -2.70 4.33 11.13
N ILE A 28 -3.89 4.14 10.56
CA ILE A 28 -5.17 4.30 11.28
C ILE A 28 -5.19 3.39 12.51
N THR A 29 -4.78 2.13 12.34
CA THR A 29 -4.78 1.15 13.44
C THR A 29 -3.84 1.55 14.57
N GLN A 30 -2.61 1.97 14.23
CA GLN A 30 -1.64 2.42 15.22
C GLN A 30 -2.13 3.66 15.96
N MET A 31 -2.63 4.66 15.22
CA MET A 31 -3.17 5.89 15.82
C MET A 31 -4.29 5.56 16.81
N GLN A 32 -5.30 4.78 16.38
CA GLN A 32 -6.46 4.45 17.22
C GLN A 32 -6.08 3.61 18.44
N LYS A 33 -5.15 2.67 18.28
CA LYS A 33 -4.68 1.84 19.39
C LYS A 33 -3.87 2.65 20.41
N HIS A 34 -2.96 3.51 19.95
CA HIS A 34 -2.06 4.25 20.85
C HIS A 34 -2.71 5.45 21.51
N GLN A 35 -3.58 6.18 20.79
CA GLN A 35 -4.22 7.39 21.32
C GLN A 35 -5.51 7.10 22.08
N HIS A 36 -6.28 6.08 21.66
CA HIS A 36 -7.60 5.80 22.21
C HIS A 36 -7.72 4.43 22.90
N GLY A 37 -6.65 3.62 22.91
CA GLY A 37 -6.64 2.32 23.59
C GLY A 37 -7.57 1.27 22.96
N LEU A 38 -8.08 1.51 21.74
CA LEU A 38 -9.06 0.64 21.11
C LEU A 38 -8.47 -0.73 20.76
N THR A 39 -9.28 -1.77 20.91
CA THR A 39 -8.92 -3.13 20.46
C THR A 39 -8.94 -3.22 18.93
N TYR A 40 -8.21 -4.18 18.36
CA TYR A 40 -8.24 -4.40 16.91
C TYR A 40 -9.64 -4.69 16.35
N LYS A 41 -10.52 -5.32 17.16
CA LYS A 41 -11.91 -5.59 16.79
C LYS A 41 -12.69 -4.28 16.66
N GLU A 42 -12.57 -3.39 17.64
CA GLU A 42 -13.23 -2.09 17.61
C GLU A 42 -12.71 -1.22 16.48
N ILE A 43 -11.39 -1.19 16.28
CA ILE A 43 -10.78 -0.42 15.19
C ILE A 43 -11.31 -0.89 13.83
N TYR A 44 -11.45 -2.20 13.65
CA TYR A 44 -11.98 -2.76 12.41
C TYR A 44 -13.40 -2.23 12.11
N TYR A 45 -14.32 -2.40 13.05
CA TYR A 45 -15.73 -2.03 12.85
C TYR A 45 -15.94 -0.51 12.81
N LYS A 46 -15.19 0.27 13.60
CA LYS A 46 -15.38 1.72 13.71
C LYS A 46 -14.65 2.53 12.62
N HIS A 47 -13.55 2.01 12.05
CA HIS A 47 -12.66 2.81 11.20
C HIS A 47 -12.22 2.14 9.89
N ILE A 48 -12.31 0.81 9.76
CA ILE A 48 -11.73 0.10 8.61
C ILE A 48 -12.77 -0.45 7.66
N GLU A 49 -13.81 -1.12 8.16
CA GLU A 49 -14.78 -1.85 7.33
C GLU A 49 -15.46 -0.94 6.31
N GLU A 50 -16.05 0.16 6.78
CA GLU A 50 -16.78 1.12 5.95
C GLU A 50 -15.87 1.81 4.91
N GLN A 51 -14.62 2.13 5.28
CA GLN A 51 -13.71 2.90 4.41
C GLN A 51 -13.04 2.05 3.33
N PHE A 52 -12.74 0.78 3.63
CA PHE A 52 -11.88 -0.04 2.77
C PHE A 52 -12.59 -1.24 2.15
N ASN A 53 -13.82 -1.53 2.61
CA ASN A 53 -14.64 -2.66 2.21
C ASN A 53 -13.82 -3.97 2.20
N ILE A 54 -13.21 -4.29 3.34
CA ILE A 54 -12.42 -5.51 3.53
C ILE A 54 -12.97 -6.31 4.70
N SER A 55 -12.83 -7.63 4.63
CA SER A 55 -13.18 -8.50 5.74
C SER A 55 -12.24 -8.32 6.94
N SER A 56 -12.72 -8.70 8.13
CA SER A 56 -11.90 -8.73 9.35
C SER A 56 -10.68 -9.66 9.22
N ARG A 57 -10.79 -10.75 8.45
CA ARG A 57 -9.67 -11.64 8.12
C ARG A 57 -8.61 -10.91 7.31
N THR A 58 -9.02 -10.24 6.22
CA THR A 58 -8.13 -9.44 5.37
C THR A 58 -7.43 -8.34 6.15
N TYR A 59 -8.16 -7.65 7.03
CA TYR A 59 -7.61 -6.64 7.93
C TYR A 59 -6.48 -7.21 8.80
N ARG A 60 -6.71 -8.35 9.47
CA ARG A 60 -5.67 -9.02 10.29
C ARG A 60 -4.46 -9.41 9.45
N THR A 61 -4.67 -9.93 8.25
CA THR A 61 -3.57 -10.23 7.32
C THR A 61 -2.77 -8.97 7.01
N TYR A 62 -3.43 -7.84 6.72
CA TYR A 62 -2.76 -6.58 6.40
C TYR A 62 -1.92 -6.03 7.55
N LEU A 63 -2.33 -6.22 8.80
CA LEU A 63 -1.52 -5.81 9.96
C LEU A 63 -0.16 -6.54 10.03
N GLY A 64 -0.07 -7.76 9.50
CA GLY A 64 1.18 -8.55 9.46
C GLY A 64 2.06 -8.29 8.24
N ILE A 65 1.59 -7.54 7.25
CA ILE A 65 2.35 -7.31 6.00
C ILE A 65 3.38 -6.19 6.21
N PRO A 66 4.67 -6.38 5.86
CA PRO A 66 5.70 -5.34 5.92
C PRO A 66 5.58 -4.34 4.75
N ALA A 67 4.42 -3.68 4.62
CA ALA A 67 4.03 -2.93 3.42
C ALA A 67 4.97 -1.75 3.11
N LYS A 68 5.46 -1.01 4.12
CA LYS A 68 6.45 0.07 3.92
C LYS A 68 7.74 -0.44 3.27
N ARG A 69 8.24 -1.60 3.72
CA ARG A 69 9.45 -2.24 3.16
C ARG A 69 9.23 -2.69 1.72
N GLU A 70 8.11 -3.35 1.46
CA GLU A 70 7.81 -3.84 0.11
C GLU A 70 7.54 -2.70 -0.88
N LEU A 71 6.89 -1.61 -0.45
CA LEU A 71 6.72 -0.42 -1.26
C LEU A 71 8.07 0.23 -1.62
N LYS A 72 9.00 0.34 -0.65
CA LYS A 72 10.34 0.88 -0.89
C LYS A 72 11.11 0.04 -1.93
N LYS A 73 11.03 -1.29 -1.87
CA LYS A 73 11.65 -2.18 -2.87
C LYS A 73 11.09 -1.95 -4.28
N LEU A 74 9.77 -1.75 -4.39
CA LEU A 74 9.15 -1.47 -5.69
C LEU A 74 9.62 -0.14 -6.27
N GLN A 75 9.63 0.92 -5.46
CA GLN A 75 10.10 2.24 -5.87
C GLN A 75 11.56 2.21 -6.33
N GLU A 76 12.41 1.47 -5.62
CA GLU A 76 13.81 1.33 -5.97
C GLU A 76 13.99 0.55 -7.28
N ALA A 77 13.23 -0.54 -7.48
CA ALA A 77 13.25 -1.29 -8.73
C ALA A 77 12.77 -0.44 -9.93
N GLU A 78 11.77 0.42 -9.73
CA GLU A 78 11.30 1.37 -10.75
C GLU A 78 12.37 2.41 -11.08
N ARG A 79 13.04 2.96 -10.06
CA ARG A 79 14.14 3.93 -10.22
C ARG A 79 15.29 3.33 -11.05
N LEU A 80 15.72 2.11 -10.73
CA LEU A 80 16.80 1.42 -11.44
C LEU A 80 16.44 1.12 -12.90
N LYS A 81 15.19 0.73 -13.18
CA LYS A 81 14.71 0.54 -14.56
C LYS A 81 14.68 1.85 -15.36
N GLY A 82 14.35 2.97 -14.72
CA GLY A 82 14.37 4.29 -15.36
C GLY A 82 15.79 4.72 -15.76
N GLN A 83 16.79 4.44 -14.92
CA GLN A 83 18.20 4.81 -15.19
C GLN A 83 18.84 3.98 -16.31
N GLN A 84 18.50 2.70 -16.46
CA GLN A 84 19.06 1.87 -17.55
C GLN A 84 18.65 2.34 -18.95
N LEU A 85 17.53 3.07 -19.08
CA LEU A 85 17.08 3.61 -20.37
C LEU A 85 17.79 4.91 -20.78
N THR A 86 18.49 5.58 -19.87
CA THR A 86 19.13 6.88 -20.14
C THR A 86 20.61 6.78 -20.52
N PHE A 87 21.23 5.60 -20.40
CA PHE A 87 22.66 5.37 -20.66
C PHE A 87 22.99 4.68 -22.00
N ASN A 88 22.05 4.64 -22.93
CA ASN A 88 22.32 4.20 -24.30
C ASN A 88 22.62 5.43 -25.18
N PHE A 89 23.83 5.96 -25.10
CA PHE A 89 24.40 6.91 -26.07
C PHE A 89 25.83 6.50 -26.40
#